data_AF-A0A6P7HE37-F1
#
_entry.id   AF-A0A6P7HE37-F1
#
_cell.length_a   1.000
_cell.length_b   1.000
_cell.length_c   1.000
_cell.angle_alpha   90.00
_cell.angle_beta   90.00
_cell.angle_gamma   90.00
#
_symmetry.space_group_name_H-M   'P 1'
#
loop_
_entity.id
_entity.type
_entity.pdbx_description
1 polymer ?
#
loop_
_entity_poly.entity_id
_entity_poly.type
_entity_poly.pdbx_seq_one_letter_code
_entity_poly.pdbx_strand_id
1 'polypeptide(L)'
;MAVDEEKLQNILRELKGSEIKECVPHVEELMKKPQILHSDVLDLLTVVVTSLPSKKPETARQQAPRFCYVKTGETYGAHETIVKKVKRRKWRSLKQVRKTKNMQGCDIIIVFCPITSRTGSDSEAVKRHAAVSSNNKPVIVVLMHHTRDKEFSPGERKWFEDPRFVLEVHVLFHETQGGLLQCAQNRQAVSRIKDQVRNPYKNQM
;
A
#
# COMPACT_ATOMS: atom_id res chain seq x y z
N MET A 1 21.66 -13.11 -27.28
CA MET A 1 20.55 -13.39 -28.22
C MET A 1 19.39 -14.07 -27.50
N ALA A 2 19.43 -15.38 -27.18
CA ALA A 2 18.27 -16.07 -26.58
C ALA A 2 17.81 -15.53 -25.21
N VAL A 3 18.73 -15.05 -24.36
CA VAL A 3 18.43 -14.50 -23.02
C VAL A 3 17.69 -13.16 -23.09
N ASP A 4 17.99 -12.33 -24.09
CA ASP A 4 17.37 -11.02 -24.25
C ASP A 4 15.98 -11.13 -24.88
N GLU A 5 15.81 -12.10 -25.78
CA GLU A 5 14.52 -12.51 -26.35
C GLU A 5 13.52 -12.92 -25.24
N GLU A 6 13.96 -13.77 -24.31
CA GLU A 6 13.12 -14.25 -23.19
C GLU A 6 12.70 -13.11 -22.25
N LYS A 7 13.63 -12.19 -21.95
CA LYS A 7 13.32 -10.98 -21.16
C LYS A 7 12.31 -10.09 -21.87
N LEU A 8 12.45 -9.91 -23.17
CA LEU A 8 11.54 -9.10 -23.98
C LEU A 8 10.13 -9.71 -23.98
N GLN A 9 10.02 -11.02 -24.18
CA GLN A 9 8.74 -11.74 -24.13
C GLN A 9 8.06 -11.63 -22.76
N ASN A 10 8.83 -11.69 -21.67
CA ASN A 10 8.32 -11.46 -20.32
C ASN A 10 7.74 -10.05 -20.13
N ILE A 11 8.44 -9.03 -20.64
CA ILE A 11 8.00 -7.63 -20.57
C ILE A 11 6.71 -7.43 -21.38
N LEU A 12 6.63 -7.97 -22.60
CA LEU A 12 5.44 -7.86 -23.46
C LEU A 12 4.21 -8.51 -22.80
N ARG A 13 4.38 -9.68 -22.18
CA ARG A 13 3.31 -10.36 -21.44
C ARG A 13 2.82 -9.56 -20.23
N GLU A 14 3.72 -8.96 -19.47
CA GLU A 14 3.38 -8.09 -18.33
C GLU A 14 2.65 -6.81 -18.80
N LEU A 15 3.06 -6.22 -19.92
CA LEU A 15 2.40 -5.05 -20.52
C LEU A 15 0.99 -5.38 -21.00
N LYS A 16 0.78 -6.56 -21.59
CA LYS A 16 -0.54 -7.05 -22.03
C LYS A 16 -1.53 -7.18 -20.86
N GLY A 17 -1.04 -7.53 -19.67
CA GLY A 17 -1.82 -7.60 -18.42
C GLY A 17 -1.93 -6.28 -17.65
N SER A 18 -1.44 -5.17 -18.21
CA SER A 18 -1.43 -3.87 -17.52
C SER A 18 -2.73 -3.09 -17.71
N GLU A 19 -2.92 -2.06 -16.88
CA GLU A 19 -4.08 -1.15 -16.98
C GLU A 19 -3.97 -0.16 -18.17
N ILE A 20 -2.87 -0.19 -18.95
CA ILE A 20 -2.62 0.71 -20.08
C ILE A 20 -3.27 0.13 -21.35
N LYS A 21 -4.60 0.31 -21.46
CA LYS A 21 -5.42 -0.29 -22.53
C LYS A 21 -4.95 0.03 -23.95
N GLU A 22 -4.35 1.20 -24.16
CA GLU A 22 -3.86 1.66 -25.47
C GLU A 22 -2.63 0.88 -25.97
N CYS A 23 -1.86 0.25 -25.08
CA CYS A 23 -0.66 -0.51 -25.47
C CYS A 23 -0.97 -1.96 -25.88
N VAL A 24 -2.12 -2.51 -25.49
CA VAL A 24 -2.50 -3.91 -25.77
C VAL A 24 -2.47 -4.26 -27.26
N PRO A 25 -3.12 -3.49 -28.17
CA PRO A 25 -3.09 -3.81 -29.61
C PRO A 25 -1.67 -3.72 -30.20
N HIS A 26 -0.85 -2.78 -29.75
CA HIS A 26 0.54 -2.63 -30.21
C HIS A 26 1.42 -3.81 -29.77
N VAL A 27 1.23 -4.28 -28.53
CA VAL A 27 1.94 -5.47 -28.02
C VAL A 27 1.53 -6.72 -28.79
N GLU A 28 0.24 -6.87 -29.13
CA GLU A 28 -0.24 -8.01 -29.93
C GLU A 28 0.29 -8.01 -31.35
N GLU A 29 0.50 -6.84 -31.95
CA GLU A 29 1.11 -6.71 -33.27
C GLU A 29 2.61 -7.04 -33.25
N LEU A 30 3.32 -6.55 -32.22
CA LEU A 30 4.74 -6.87 -31.98
C LEU A 30 4.99 -8.37 -31.81
N MET A 31 4.12 -9.07 -31.08
CA MET A 31 4.23 -10.52 -30.85
C MET A 31 4.00 -11.37 -32.12
N LYS A 32 3.41 -10.79 -33.17
CA LYS A 32 3.21 -11.47 -34.46
C LYS A 32 4.40 -11.29 -35.40
N LYS A 33 5.35 -10.41 -35.09
CA LYS A 33 6.51 -10.18 -35.94
C LYS A 33 7.54 -11.31 -35.76
N PRO A 34 8.09 -11.85 -36.86
CA PRO A 34 9.11 -12.90 -36.80
C PRO A 34 10.45 -12.39 -36.25
N GLN A 35 10.69 -11.08 -36.31
CA GLN A 35 11.86 -10.42 -35.76
C GLN A 35 11.46 -9.04 -35.23
N ILE A 36 11.86 -8.72 -34.00
CA ILE A 36 11.61 -7.41 -33.38
C ILE A 36 12.84 -6.53 -33.60
N LEU A 37 12.64 -5.38 -34.23
CA LEU A 37 13.67 -4.40 -34.50
C LEU A 37 13.73 -3.33 -33.41
N HIS A 38 14.84 -2.61 -33.35
CA HIS A 38 15.01 -1.50 -32.42
C HIS A 38 13.95 -0.40 -32.60
N SER A 39 13.48 -0.17 -33.83
CA SER A 39 12.40 0.77 -34.13
C SER A 39 11.08 0.35 -33.47
N ASP A 40 10.76 -0.95 -33.47
CA ASP A 40 9.52 -1.45 -32.86
C ASP A 40 9.52 -1.23 -31.35
N VAL A 41 10.70 -1.34 -30.72
CA VAL A 41 10.89 -1.06 -29.29
C VAL A 41 10.71 0.44 -29.00
N LEU A 42 11.25 1.31 -29.86
CA LEU A 42 11.08 2.76 -29.73
C LEU A 42 9.62 3.19 -29.92
N ASP A 43 8.91 2.60 -30.88
CA ASP A 43 7.51 2.88 -31.13
C ASP A 43 6.65 2.42 -29.94
N LEU A 44 6.91 1.22 -29.41
CA LEU A 44 6.24 0.74 -28.20
C LEU A 44 6.50 1.65 -27.00
N LEU A 45 7.74 2.08 -26.80
CA LEU A 45 8.10 3.02 -25.73
C LEU A 45 7.39 4.36 -25.91
N THR A 46 7.29 4.84 -27.15
CA THR A 46 6.58 6.09 -27.48
C THR A 46 5.11 5.95 -27.13
N VAL A 47 4.46 4.88 -27.57
CA VAL A 47 3.05 4.57 -27.24
C VAL A 47 2.86 4.47 -25.73
N VAL A 48 3.72 3.75 -25.01
CA VAL A 48 3.66 3.67 -23.55
C VAL A 48 3.81 5.05 -22.92
N VAL A 49 4.76 5.88 -23.37
CA VAL A 49 4.99 7.23 -22.84
C VAL A 49 3.83 8.18 -23.14
N THR A 50 3.19 8.07 -24.30
CA THR A 50 2.04 8.91 -24.69
C THR A 50 0.73 8.45 -24.07
N SER A 51 0.56 7.14 -23.87
CA SER A 51 -0.60 6.52 -23.22
C SER A 51 -0.51 6.57 -21.69
N LEU A 52 0.69 6.81 -21.14
CA LEU A 52 0.82 7.24 -19.76
C LEU A 52 0.05 8.56 -19.62
N PRO A 53 -0.90 8.65 -18.68
CA PRO A 53 -1.77 9.81 -18.61
C PRO A 53 -0.94 11.07 -18.38
N SER A 54 -0.82 11.88 -19.44
CA SER A 54 -0.46 13.28 -19.31
C SER A 54 -1.53 13.94 -18.45
N LYS A 55 -1.10 14.64 -17.39
CA LYS A 55 -1.98 15.26 -16.40
C LYS A 55 -3.10 16.06 -17.07
N LYS A 56 -4.32 15.52 -17.03
CA LYS A 56 -5.53 16.08 -16.38
C LYS A 56 -6.75 15.22 -16.73
N PRO A 57 -7.56 14.87 -15.73
CA PRO A 57 -9.00 14.83 -15.95
C PRO A 57 -9.75 15.64 -14.89
N GLU A 58 -10.58 16.58 -15.34
CA GLU A 58 -11.80 17.02 -14.66
C GLU A 58 -12.88 16.01 -15.06
N THR A 59 -13.44 15.23 -14.15
CA THR A 59 -14.62 15.65 -13.37
C THR A 59 -14.75 14.78 -12.10
N ALA A 60 -15.22 15.43 -11.03
CA ALA A 60 -15.06 15.08 -9.61
C ALA A 60 -13.58 15.05 -9.18
N ARG A 61 -13.13 16.05 -8.40
CA ARG A 61 -11.78 16.09 -7.82
C ARG A 61 -11.55 14.82 -6.97
N GLN A 62 -11.09 13.72 -7.58
CA GLN A 62 -10.53 12.57 -6.87
C GLN A 62 -9.18 13.01 -6.33
N GLN A 63 -9.25 13.82 -5.27
CA GLN A 63 -8.08 14.23 -4.52
C GLN A 63 -7.38 12.95 -4.06
N ALA A 64 -6.06 12.90 -4.24
CA ALA A 64 -5.22 11.84 -3.75
C ALA A 64 -5.64 11.43 -2.32
N PRO A 65 -6.00 10.15 -2.06
CA PRO A 65 -6.49 9.73 -0.75
C PRO A 65 -5.57 10.20 0.36
N ARG A 66 -6.16 10.89 1.34
CA ARG A 66 -5.45 11.49 2.46
C ARG A 66 -5.54 10.55 3.64
N PHE A 67 -4.41 10.20 4.22
CA PHE A 67 -4.38 9.48 5.47
C PHE A 67 -3.79 10.33 6.59
N CYS A 68 -4.33 10.16 7.78
CA CYS A 68 -3.70 10.57 9.04
C CYS A 68 -3.17 9.33 9.75
N TYR A 69 -2.31 9.55 10.75
CA TYR A 69 -2.00 8.50 11.71
C TYR A 69 -1.82 9.04 13.10
N VAL A 70 -2.02 8.17 14.08
CA VAL A 70 -1.73 8.41 15.50
C VAL A 70 -0.95 7.21 16.06
N LYS A 71 -0.28 7.43 17.19
CA LYS A 71 0.41 6.39 17.96
C LYS A 71 -0.23 6.29 19.32
N THR A 72 -0.37 5.07 19.84
CA THR A 72 -0.79 4.87 21.24
C THR A 72 0.37 4.59 22.19
N GLY A 73 1.61 4.58 21.69
CA GLY A 73 2.80 4.35 22.50
C GLY A 73 4.11 4.49 21.71
N GLU A 74 5.20 4.02 22.30
CA GLU A 74 6.54 4.07 21.71
C GLU A 74 6.70 3.02 20.60
N THR A 75 7.35 3.40 19.50
CA THR A 75 7.42 2.59 18.27
C THR A 75 8.83 2.54 17.67
N TYR A 76 9.79 3.27 18.24
CA TYR A 76 11.19 3.24 17.84
C TYR A 76 11.43 3.42 16.34
N GLY A 77 10.77 4.39 15.69
CA GLY A 77 10.97 4.66 14.26
C GLY A 77 10.22 3.74 13.29
N ALA A 78 9.57 2.68 13.80
CA ALA A 78 8.93 1.67 12.96
C ALA A 78 7.72 2.24 12.20
N HIS A 79 6.94 3.10 12.85
CA HIS A 79 5.77 3.72 12.22
C HIS A 79 6.16 4.68 11.08
N GLU A 80 7.25 5.46 11.21
CA GLU A 80 7.76 6.29 10.11
C GLU A 80 8.21 5.44 8.93
N THR A 81 8.84 4.30 9.20
CA THR A 81 9.24 3.34 8.17
C THR A 81 8.02 2.83 7.39
N ILE A 82 6.93 2.46 8.09
CA ILE A 82 5.67 2.07 7.46
C ILE A 82 5.09 3.23 6.66
N VAL A 83 4.97 4.43 7.23
CA VAL A 83 4.42 5.62 6.56
C VAL A 83 5.22 5.96 5.29
N LYS A 84 6.55 5.91 5.34
CA LYS A 84 7.42 6.13 4.18
C LYS A 84 7.15 5.08 3.10
N LYS A 85 6.99 3.81 3.48
CA LYS A 85 6.63 2.73 2.54
C LYS A 85 5.23 2.92 1.96
N VAL A 86 4.22 3.29 2.75
CA VAL A 86 2.84 3.53 2.29
C VAL A 86 2.77 4.65 1.26
N LYS A 87 3.51 5.74 1.47
CA LYS A 87 3.59 6.87 0.52
C LYS A 87 4.26 6.53 -0.81
N ARG A 88 5.11 5.50 -0.86
CA ARG A 88 5.79 5.11 -2.12
C ARG A 88 4.75 4.63 -3.14
N ARG A 89 4.80 5.18 -4.35
CA ARG A 89 3.97 4.73 -5.47
C ARG A 89 4.23 3.24 -5.74
N LYS A 90 3.16 2.49 -6.08
CA LYS A 90 3.32 1.16 -6.70
C LYS A 90 3.52 1.45 -8.19
N TRP A 91 4.41 0.71 -8.84
CA TRP A 91 4.63 0.83 -10.28
C TRP A 91 3.32 0.72 -11.07
N ARG A 92 2.42 -0.18 -10.64
CA ARG A 92 1.10 -0.42 -11.24
C ARG A 92 -0.04 0.47 -10.72
N SER A 93 0.23 1.56 -10.00
CA SER A 93 -0.87 2.40 -9.46
C SER A 93 -0.56 3.89 -9.55
N LEU A 94 -1.38 4.59 -10.33
CA LEU A 94 -1.33 6.03 -10.55
C LEU A 94 -1.86 6.84 -9.35
N LYS A 95 -2.63 6.21 -8.44
CA LYS A 95 -3.19 6.88 -7.26
C LYS A 95 -2.11 7.16 -6.22
N GLN A 96 -1.67 8.42 -6.19
CA GLN A 96 -0.84 8.94 -5.10
C GLN A 96 -1.68 9.07 -3.83
N VAL A 97 -1.07 8.81 -2.68
CA VAL A 97 -1.67 9.03 -1.37
C VAL A 97 -0.95 10.17 -0.66
N ARG A 98 -1.66 10.98 0.11
CA ARG A 98 -1.08 12.11 0.85
C ARG A 98 -1.22 11.89 2.34
N LYS A 99 -0.16 12.17 3.11
CA LYS A 99 -0.30 12.31 4.57
C LYS A 99 -0.81 13.72 4.85
N THR A 100 -1.80 13.84 5.72
CA THR A 100 -2.22 15.13 6.29
C THR A 100 -2.05 15.11 7.81
N LYS A 101 -1.95 16.30 8.42
CA LYS A 101 -2.02 16.47 9.88
C LYS A 101 -3.46 16.78 10.34
N ASN A 102 -4.32 17.22 9.43
CA ASN A 102 -5.70 17.55 9.74
C ASN A 102 -6.53 16.26 9.83
N MET A 103 -6.88 15.84 11.06
CA MET A 103 -7.68 14.65 11.31
C MET A 103 -9.07 14.73 10.67
N GLN A 104 -9.69 15.92 10.62
CA GLN A 104 -10.98 16.13 9.97
C GLN A 104 -10.88 16.13 8.44
N GLY A 105 -9.70 16.42 7.91
CA GLY A 105 -9.41 16.40 6.48
C GLY A 105 -8.74 15.12 5.96
N CYS A 106 -8.66 14.02 6.71
CA CYS A 106 -8.23 12.73 6.15
C CYS A 106 -9.41 11.86 5.69
N ASP A 107 -9.16 10.92 4.81
CA ASP A 107 -10.16 9.98 4.31
C ASP A 107 -10.05 8.62 5.03
N ILE A 108 -8.89 8.34 5.66
CA ILE A 108 -8.62 7.14 6.46
C ILE A 108 -7.61 7.42 7.59
N ILE A 109 -7.75 6.72 8.71
CA ILE A 109 -6.89 6.86 9.89
C ILE A 109 -6.08 5.59 10.09
N ILE A 110 -4.77 5.72 10.30
CA ILE A 110 -3.90 4.60 10.70
C ILE A 110 -3.56 4.76 12.19
N VAL A 111 -3.87 3.76 13.00
CA VAL A 111 -3.49 3.72 14.41
C VAL A 111 -2.33 2.76 14.57
N PHE A 112 -1.18 3.27 15.00
CA PHE A 112 -0.03 2.47 15.38
C PHE A 112 -0.15 2.13 16.86
N CYS A 113 -0.37 0.85 17.14
CA CYS A 113 -0.64 0.33 18.47
C CYS A 113 0.48 -0.64 18.88
N PRO A 114 1.58 -0.14 19.47
CA PRO A 114 2.53 -1.01 20.14
C PRO A 114 1.85 -1.72 21.31
N ILE A 115 2.00 -3.04 21.37
CA ILE A 115 1.45 -3.86 22.45
C ILE A 115 2.42 -3.77 23.62
N THR A 116 1.98 -3.10 24.68
CA THR A 116 2.80 -2.83 25.87
C THR A 116 2.31 -3.58 27.10
N SER A 117 1.03 -3.94 27.13
CA SER A 117 0.43 -4.65 28.25
C SER A 117 -0.02 -6.04 27.79
N ARG A 118 -1.16 -6.09 27.12
CA ARG A 118 -1.78 -7.24 26.48
C ARG A 118 -2.65 -6.73 25.33
N THR A 119 -2.73 -7.49 24.25
CA THR A 119 -3.44 -7.08 23.02
C THR A 119 -4.89 -6.66 23.29
N GLY A 120 -5.59 -7.29 24.22
CA GLY A 120 -6.95 -6.92 24.59
C GLY A 120 -7.06 -5.51 25.18
N SER A 121 -6.27 -5.21 26.21
CA SER A 121 -6.26 -3.89 26.84
C SER A 121 -5.82 -2.79 25.88
N ASP A 122 -4.78 -3.06 25.09
CA ASP A 122 -4.26 -2.08 24.12
C ASP A 122 -5.26 -1.85 22.96
N SER A 123 -5.98 -2.89 22.52
CA SER A 123 -7.04 -2.75 21.50
C SER A 123 -8.23 -1.91 21.99
N GLU A 124 -8.59 -2.05 23.26
CA GLU A 124 -9.63 -1.26 23.89
C GLU A 124 -9.19 0.21 24.04
N ALA A 125 -7.92 0.47 24.30
CA ALA A 125 -7.36 1.83 24.28
C ALA A 125 -7.43 2.47 22.89
N VAL A 126 -7.19 1.69 21.82
CA VAL A 126 -7.36 2.17 20.43
C VAL A 126 -8.79 2.64 20.17
N LYS A 127 -9.81 1.88 20.61
CA LYS A 127 -11.22 2.24 20.43
C LYS A 127 -11.60 3.55 21.14
N ARG A 128 -11.01 3.81 22.31
CA ARG A 128 -11.26 5.03 23.11
C ARG A 128 -10.45 6.24 22.65
N HIS A 129 -9.38 6.05 21.88
CA HIS A 129 -8.51 7.13 21.44
C HIS A 129 -9.31 8.23 20.73
N ALA A 130 -9.16 9.50 21.14
CA ALA A 130 -9.98 10.62 20.66
C ALA A 130 -10.03 10.73 19.12
N ALA A 131 -8.89 10.46 18.47
CA ALA A 131 -8.78 10.47 17.02
C ALA A 131 -9.49 9.31 16.29
N VAL A 132 -10.12 8.38 17.02
CA VAL A 132 -10.93 7.26 16.52
C VAL A 132 -12.38 7.38 17.01
N SER A 133 -12.58 7.77 18.27
CA SER A 133 -13.92 7.87 18.87
C SER A 133 -14.69 9.10 18.40
N SER A 134 -14.01 10.21 18.07
CA SER A 134 -14.65 11.48 17.69
C SER A 134 -14.91 11.62 16.18
N ASN A 135 -14.73 10.55 15.40
CA ASN A 135 -14.77 10.60 13.93
C ASN A 135 -15.26 9.29 13.33
N ASN A 136 -16.10 9.39 12.30
CA ASN A 136 -16.72 8.24 11.65
C ASN A 136 -15.93 7.74 10.43
N LYS A 137 -14.60 7.74 10.53
CA LYS A 137 -13.71 7.43 9.39
C LYS A 137 -13.29 5.97 9.41
N PRO A 138 -12.98 5.39 8.24
CA PRO A 138 -12.29 4.11 8.19
C PRO A 138 -10.98 4.15 8.99
N VAL A 139 -10.72 3.09 9.73
CA VAL A 139 -9.56 2.93 10.62
C VAL A 139 -8.78 1.67 10.21
N ILE A 140 -7.48 1.83 10.06
CA ILE A 140 -6.51 0.74 9.96
C ILE A 140 -5.81 0.65 11.31
N VAL A 141 -5.82 -0.53 11.93
CA VAL A 141 -5.05 -0.77 13.15
C VAL A 141 -3.82 -1.59 12.82
N VAL A 142 -2.66 -1.08 13.25
CA VAL A 142 -1.37 -1.74 13.13
C VAL A 142 -0.94 -2.15 14.53
N LEU A 143 -1.22 -3.40 14.90
CA LEU A 143 -0.79 -4.00 16.15
C LEU A 143 0.70 -4.33 16.06
N MET A 144 1.53 -3.69 16.88
CA MET A 144 2.99 -3.77 16.81
C MET A 144 3.51 -4.60 17.97
N HIS A 145 4.13 -5.73 17.66
CA HIS A 145 4.71 -6.65 18.64
C HIS A 145 6.19 -6.35 18.81
N HIS A 146 6.58 -6.02 20.04
CA HIS A 146 7.96 -5.77 20.40
C HIS A 146 8.69 -7.11 20.55
N THR A 147 9.52 -7.47 19.57
CA THR A 147 10.22 -8.75 19.54
C THR A 147 11.42 -8.70 18.59
N ARG A 148 12.44 -9.50 18.87
CA ARG A 148 13.55 -9.75 17.92
C ARG A 148 13.29 -10.94 17.00
N ASP A 149 12.35 -11.81 17.37
CA ASP A 149 11.99 -12.99 16.61
C ASP A 149 11.22 -12.57 15.35
N LYS A 150 11.77 -12.90 14.17
CA LYS A 150 11.17 -12.58 12.87
C LYS A 150 10.05 -13.55 12.48
N GLU A 151 10.01 -14.71 13.12
CA GLU A 151 9.03 -15.78 12.90
C GLU A 151 7.92 -15.74 13.96
N PHE A 152 7.94 -14.76 14.87
CA PHE A 152 6.87 -14.57 15.84
C PHE A 152 5.53 -14.42 15.11
N SER A 153 4.64 -15.38 15.35
CA SER A 153 3.29 -15.38 14.83
C SER A 153 2.32 -14.89 15.90
N PRO A 154 1.72 -13.70 15.73
CA PRO A 154 0.59 -13.27 16.55
C PRO A 154 -0.56 -14.26 16.41
N GLY A 155 -1.29 -14.52 17.50
CA GLY A 155 -2.49 -15.36 17.43
C GLY A 155 -3.55 -14.76 16.49
N GLU A 156 -4.36 -15.62 15.86
CA GLU A 156 -5.35 -15.26 14.82
C GLU A 156 -6.60 -14.54 15.34
N ARG A 157 -6.63 -14.12 16.61
CA ARG A 157 -7.79 -13.44 17.18
C ARG A 157 -7.96 -12.06 16.54
N LYS A 158 -9.14 -11.82 15.98
CA LYS A 158 -9.61 -10.49 15.55
C LYS A 158 -10.01 -9.65 16.76
N TRP A 159 -9.50 -8.44 16.89
CA TRP A 159 -9.76 -7.56 18.04
C TRP A 159 -10.76 -6.44 17.75
N PHE A 160 -10.99 -6.16 16.46
CA PHE A 160 -11.86 -5.09 16.01
C PHE A 160 -13.00 -5.62 15.14
N GLU A 161 -14.21 -5.70 15.70
CA GLU A 161 -15.41 -6.17 15.00
C GLU A 161 -16.23 -5.04 14.36
N ASP A 162 -16.09 -3.80 14.87
CA ASP A 162 -16.78 -2.63 14.32
C ASP A 162 -16.37 -2.41 12.84
N PRO A 163 -17.34 -2.26 11.90
CA PRO A 163 -17.08 -2.10 10.47
C PRO A 163 -16.22 -0.88 10.08
N ARG A 164 -16.05 0.09 10.99
CA ARG A 164 -15.13 1.21 10.79
C ARG A 164 -13.68 0.76 10.80
N PHE A 165 -13.35 -0.34 11.48
CA PHE A 165 -12.01 -0.92 11.49
C PHE A 165 -11.81 -1.81 10.25
N VAL A 166 -11.56 -1.14 9.12
CA VAL A 166 -11.52 -1.77 7.79
C VAL A 166 -10.30 -2.67 7.55
N LEU A 167 -9.27 -2.58 8.39
CA LEU A 167 -8.08 -3.42 8.30
C LEU A 167 -7.38 -3.53 9.66
N GLU A 168 -7.19 -4.77 10.10
CA GLU A 168 -6.31 -5.14 11.21
C GLU A 168 -5.08 -5.86 10.65
N VAL A 169 -3.88 -5.42 11.03
CA VAL A 169 -2.63 -6.08 10.67
C VAL A 169 -1.66 -6.09 11.85
N HIS A 170 -0.83 -7.12 11.89
CA HIS A 170 0.24 -7.22 12.87
C HIS A 170 1.60 -6.95 12.23
N VAL A 171 2.48 -6.30 12.99
CA VAL A 171 3.86 -6.04 12.60
C VAL A 171 4.81 -6.33 13.76
N LEU A 172 6.04 -6.68 13.43
CA LEU A 172 7.11 -6.94 14.40
C LEU A 172 8.10 -5.78 14.39
N PHE A 173 8.51 -5.30 15.56
CA PHE A 173 9.48 -4.21 15.66
C PHE A 173 10.37 -4.36 16.89
N HIS A 174 11.56 -3.74 16.85
CA HIS A 174 12.50 -3.71 17.96
C HIS A 174 13.48 -2.55 17.78
N GLU A 175 13.79 -1.81 18.85
CA GLU A 175 14.68 -0.64 18.84
C GLU A 175 16.09 -0.99 18.34
N THR A 176 16.68 -2.06 18.87
CA THR A 176 18.04 -2.50 18.46
C THR A 176 18.13 -3.09 17.06
N GLN A 177 17.01 -3.29 16.36
CA GLN A 177 16.95 -3.82 14.99
C GLN A 177 16.60 -2.73 13.96
N GLY A 178 16.69 -1.45 14.36
CA GLY A 178 16.34 -0.31 13.50
C GLY A 178 14.82 -0.09 13.39
N GLY A 179 14.05 -0.51 14.39
CA GLY A 179 12.60 -0.35 14.43
C GLY A 179 11.88 -1.50 13.73
N LEU A 180 11.29 -1.25 12.56
CA LEU A 180 10.46 -2.23 11.86
C LEU A 180 11.30 -3.39 11.32
N LEU A 181 11.02 -4.63 11.77
CA LEU A 181 11.78 -5.79 11.32
C LEU A 181 11.63 -6.05 9.81
N GLN A 182 12.68 -6.61 9.20
CA GLN A 182 12.66 -7.07 7.83
C GLN A 182 12.24 -8.55 7.77
N CYS A 183 10.93 -8.81 7.67
CA CYS A 183 10.35 -10.15 7.54
C CYS A 183 9.18 -10.18 6.53
N ALA A 184 8.74 -11.38 6.16
CA ALA A 184 7.64 -11.57 5.21
C ALA A 184 6.31 -10.98 5.72
N GLN A 185 5.99 -11.22 7.00
CA GLN A 185 4.80 -10.67 7.66
C GLN A 185 4.74 -9.14 7.55
N ASN A 186 5.82 -8.44 7.91
CA ASN A 186 5.86 -6.97 7.82
C ASN A 186 5.75 -6.47 6.37
N ARG A 187 6.32 -7.18 5.39
CA ARG A 187 6.16 -6.83 3.97
C ARG A 187 4.70 -6.94 3.54
N GLN A 188 4.03 -8.04 3.92
CA GLN A 188 2.62 -8.28 3.61
C GLN A 188 1.71 -7.24 4.29
N ALA A 189 1.92 -6.97 5.59
CA ALA A 189 1.19 -5.97 6.35
C ALA A 189 1.30 -4.59 5.68
N VAL A 190 2.51 -4.15 5.33
CA VAL A 190 2.71 -2.87 4.63
C VAL A 190 2.03 -2.83 3.26
N SER A 191 2.02 -3.95 2.51
CA SER A 191 1.29 -4.01 1.24
C SER A 191 -0.21 -3.83 1.45
N ARG A 192 -0.79 -4.55 2.42
CA ARG A 192 -2.22 -4.44 2.76
C ARG A 192 -2.60 -3.03 3.21
N ILE A 193 -1.82 -2.40 4.09
CA ILE A 193 -2.03 -1.00 4.51
C ILE A 193 -2.01 -0.08 3.28
N LYS A 194 -1.02 -0.23 2.40
CA LYS A 194 -0.88 0.60 1.21
C LYS A 194 -2.08 0.46 0.27
N ASP A 195 -2.59 -0.75 0.10
CA ASP A 195 -3.74 -1.01 -0.77
C ASP A 195 -5.04 -0.45 -0.16
N GLN A 196 -5.23 -0.62 1.16
CA GLN A 196 -6.38 -0.05 1.86
C GLN A 196 -6.37 1.49 1.85
N VAL A 197 -5.22 2.13 2.06
CA VAL A 197 -5.13 3.61 2.05
C VAL A 197 -5.46 4.19 0.67
N ARG A 198 -5.18 3.46 -0.42
CA ARG A 198 -5.55 3.89 -1.78
C ARG A 198 -7.03 3.75 -2.08
N ASN A 199 -7.71 2.86 -1.39
CA ASN A 199 -9.14 2.66 -1.53
C ASN A 199 -9.79 2.49 -0.14
N PRO A 200 -9.96 3.59 0.62
CA PRO A 200 -10.40 3.54 2.02
C PRO A 200 -11.70 2.76 2.25
N TYR A 201 -12.62 2.81 1.26
CA TYR A 201 -13.97 2.27 1.34
C TYR A 201 -14.13 0.91 0.62
N LYS A 202 -13.02 0.25 0.23
CA LYS A 202 -13.07 -1.02 -0.52
C LYS A 202 -13.89 -2.12 0.18
N ASN A 203 -13.85 -2.18 1.50
CA ASN A 203 -14.44 -3.26 2.29
C ASN A 203 -15.78 -2.84 2.94
N GLN A 204 -16.39 -1.75 2.47
CA GLN A 204 -17.65 -1.20 2.97
C GLN A 204 -18.75 -1.15 1.89
N MET A 205 -18.50 -1.73 0.71
CA MET A 205 -19.48 -1.93 -0.37
C MET A 205 -19.90 -3.41 -0.43
#